data_AF-A0A3N1V0R0-F1
#
_entry.id   AF-A0A3N1V0R0-F1
#
_cell.length_a   1.000
_cell.length_b   1.000
_cell.length_c   1.000
_cell.angle_alpha   90.00
_cell.angle_beta   90.00
_cell.angle_gamma   90.00
#
_symmetry.space_group_name_H-M   'P 1'
#
loop_
_entity.id
_entity.type
_entity.pdbx_description
1 polymer ?
#
loop_
_entity_poly.entity_id
_entity_poly.type
_entity_poly.pdbx_seq_one_letter_code
_entity_poly.pdbx_strand_id
1 'polypeptide(L)'
;MTVTPLPSTDPYAMGPYLLLIGLVAAERIAELATARRNTRWSLSRGAVEYGRGHYPAMVALHTALLVGCVAEPLLADRPFLPALGWTALALVIAAQGLRWWCIATLGRRWNTRVLVVPGLPLVAAGPYRLLRHPNYVAVVVEGAALPLVHTAWVTAAAFTLLNLLLLGVRVRCEEDALAHAAPVYRSAVPAEGPAR
;
A
#
# COMPACT_ATOMS: atom_id res chain seq x y z
N MET A 1 30.27 29.81 21.15
CA MET A 1 29.15 29.30 20.32
C MET A 1 29.63 28.00 19.71
N THR A 2 29.45 26.88 20.42
CA THR A 2 29.97 25.57 20.02
C THR A 2 28.98 24.98 19.02
N VAL A 3 29.38 24.91 17.74
CA VAL A 3 28.62 24.18 16.73
C VAL A 3 28.75 22.69 17.09
N THR A 4 27.71 22.12 17.69
CA THR A 4 27.60 20.68 17.87
C THR A 4 27.68 20.04 16.48
N PRO A 5 28.60 19.10 16.22
CA PRO A 5 28.61 18.38 14.96
C PRO A 5 27.26 17.69 14.79
N LEU A 6 26.62 17.83 13.63
CA LEU A 6 25.49 16.97 13.27
C LEU A 6 25.96 15.52 13.40
N PRO A 7 25.17 14.62 14.01
CA PRO A 7 25.58 13.23 14.17
C PRO A 7 25.91 12.67 12.78
N SER A 8 27.19 12.34 12.62
CA SER A 8 27.70 11.47 11.56
C SER A 8 26.75 10.30 11.40
N THR A 9 26.40 9.94 10.16
CA THR A 9 25.65 8.73 9.77
C THR A 9 25.85 7.63 10.80
N ASP A 10 24.89 7.44 11.71
CA ASP A 10 25.05 6.50 12.80
C ASP A 10 25.02 5.11 12.16
N PRO A 11 26.15 4.39 12.01
CA PRO A 11 26.20 3.16 11.21
C PRO A 11 25.25 2.10 11.78
N TYR A 12 24.95 2.23 13.07
CA TYR A 12 24.02 1.41 13.83
C TYR A 12 22.55 1.63 13.46
N ALA A 13 22.16 2.77 12.89
CA ALA A 13 20.77 3.04 12.46
C ALA A 13 20.46 2.45 11.08
N MET A 14 21.47 2.37 10.20
CA MET A 14 21.30 1.86 8.84
C MET A 14 20.99 0.35 8.82
N GLY A 15 21.66 -0.45 9.66
CA GLY A 15 21.44 -1.91 9.74
C GLY A 15 19.98 -2.30 10.03
N PRO A 16 19.37 -1.79 11.12
CA PRO A 16 17.95 -1.99 11.41
C PRO A 16 17.01 -1.49 10.31
N TYR A 17 17.36 -0.38 9.64
CA TYR A 17 16.55 0.13 8.54
C TYR A 17 16.60 -0.81 7.31
N LEU A 18 17.79 -1.31 6.93
CA LEU A 18 17.91 -2.31 5.87
C LEU A 18 17.17 -3.61 6.22
N LEU A 19 17.21 -4.03 7.49
CA LEU A 19 16.41 -5.16 7.97
C LEU A 19 14.90 -4.89 7.80
N LEU A 20 14.42 -3.69 8.16
CA LEU A 20 13.02 -3.29 7.94
C LEU A 20 12.66 -3.37 6.45
N ILE A 21 13.48 -2.83 5.55
CA ILE A 21 13.24 -2.92 4.10
C ILE A 21 13.21 -4.37 3.63
N GLY A 22 14.13 -5.22 4.13
CA GLY A 22 14.15 -6.65 3.84
C GLY A 22 12.87 -7.37 4.30
N LEU A 23 12.36 -7.04 5.49
CA LEU A 23 11.10 -7.57 6.01
C LEU A 23 9.90 -7.13 5.17
N VAL A 24 9.82 -5.85 4.78
CA VAL A 24 8.77 -5.35 3.88
C VAL A 24 8.87 -6.02 2.51
N ALA A 25 10.07 -6.21 1.97
CA ALA A 25 10.27 -6.92 0.71
C ALA A 25 9.79 -8.38 0.80
N ALA A 26 10.11 -9.08 1.90
CA ALA A 26 9.62 -10.44 2.15
C ALA A 26 8.09 -10.49 2.27
N GLU A 27 7.48 -9.51 2.92
CA GLU A 27 6.03 -9.37 2.99
C GLU A 27 5.40 -9.14 1.61
N ARG A 28 5.98 -8.28 0.76
CA ARG A 28 5.51 -8.07 -0.63
C ARG A 28 5.51 -9.39 -1.40
N ILE A 29 6.51 -10.24 -1.19
CA ILE A 29 6.55 -11.59 -1.79
C ILE A 29 5.43 -12.48 -1.23
N ALA A 30 5.22 -12.49 0.09
CA ALA A 30 4.14 -13.24 0.73
C ALA A 30 2.75 -12.81 0.24
N GLU A 31 2.54 -11.51 0.03
CA GLU A 31 1.35 -10.94 -0.58
C GLU A 31 1.16 -11.41 -2.01
N LEU A 32 2.20 -11.35 -2.85
CA LEU A 32 2.13 -11.86 -4.22
C LEU A 32 1.82 -13.37 -4.25
N ALA A 33 2.39 -14.15 -3.34
CA ALA A 33 2.10 -15.57 -3.21
C ALA A 33 0.62 -15.80 -2.82
N THR A 34 0.11 -15.02 -1.86
CA THR A 34 -1.29 -15.06 -1.42
C THR A 34 -2.23 -14.65 -2.55
N ALA A 35 -1.94 -13.55 -3.25
CA ALA A 35 -2.71 -13.07 -4.39
C ALA A 35 -2.71 -14.08 -5.54
N ARG A 36 -1.60 -14.79 -5.80
CA ARG A 36 -1.55 -15.85 -6.81
C ARG A 36 -2.47 -17.02 -6.45
N ARG A 37 -2.46 -17.47 -5.19
CA ARG A 37 -3.36 -18.53 -4.70
C ARG A 37 -4.83 -18.10 -4.81
N ASN A 38 -5.13 -16.88 -4.36
CA ASN A 38 -6.48 -16.31 -4.44
C ASN A 38 -6.94 -16.09 -5.88
N THR A 39 -6.06 -15.66 -6.79
CA THR A 39 -6.37 -15.54 -8.22
C THR A 39 -6.88 -16.86 -8.79
N ARG A 40 -6.19 -17.98 -8.50
CA ARG A 40 -6.62 -19.30 -8.98
C ARG A 40 -8.00 -19.67 -8.45
N TRP A 41 -8.25 -19.42 -7.17
CA TRP A 41 -9.56 -19.64 -6.56
C TRP A 41 -10.64 -18.76 -7.21
N SER A 42 -10.39 -17.47 -7.39
CA SER A 42 -11.35 -16.55 -8.02
C SER A 42 -11.65 -16.95 -9.47
N LEU A 43 -10.63 -17.29 -10.26
CA LEU A 43 -10.82 -17.73 -11.65
C LEU A 43 -11.60 -19.05 -11.73
N SER A 44 -11.37 -20.01 -10.83
CA SER A 44 -12.19 -21.25 -10.75
C SER A 44 -13.66 -21.00 -10.41
N ARG A 45 -13.99 -19.79 -9.92
CA ARG A 45 -15.34 -19.33 -9.60
C ARG A 45 -15.91 -18.40 -10.69
N GLY A 46 -15.24 -18.29 -11.84
CA GLY A 46 -15.68 -17.45 -12.96
C GLY A 46 -15.34 -15.97 -12.80
N ALA A 47 -14.32 -15.61 -12.02
CA ALA A 47 -13.91 -14.22 -11.89
C ALA A 47 -13.48 -13.61 -13.22
N VAL A 48 -13.83 -12.33 -13.41
CA VAL A 48 -13.37 -11.50 -14.52
C VAL A 48 -12.30 -10.54 -14.01
N GLU A 49 -11.19 -10.43 -14.74
CA GLU A 49 -10.09 -9.52 -14.43
C GLU A 49 -10.28 -8.17 -15.12
N TYR A 50 -10.20 -7.09 -14.36
CA TYR A 50 -10.30 -5.72 -14.82
C TYR A 50 -8.96 -4.99 -14.65
N GLY A 51 -8.71 -3.96 -15.47
CA GLY A 51 -7.58 -3.04 -15.26
C GLY A 51 -6.18 -3.63 -15.52
N ARG A 52 -6.04 -4.77 -16.21
CA ARG A 52 -4.75 -5.48 -16.41
C ARG A 52 -3.57 -4.57 -16.80
N GLY A 53 -3.82 -3.52 -17.58
CA GLY A 53 -2.81 -2.58 -18.08
C GLY A 53 -2.06 -1.80 -16.99
N HIS A 54 -2.68 -1.47 -15.86
CA HIS A 54 -2.01 -0.71 -14.79
C HIS A 54 -1.21 -1.58 -13.81
N TYR A 55 -1.35 -2.91 -13.87
CA TYR A 55 -0.74 -3.80 -12.88
C TYR A 55 0.78 -3.83 -12.94
N PRO A 56 1.43 -3.91 -14.13
CA PRO A 56 2.88 -3.81 -14.21
C PRO A 56 3.42 -2.49 -13.65
N ALA A 57 2.73 -1.36 -13.87
CA ALA A 57 3.11 -0.07 -13.32
C ALA A 57 3.07 -0.06 -11.78
N MET A 58 2.09 -0.72 -11.17
CA MET A 58 2.04 -0.86 -9.71
C MET A 58 3.21 -1.67 -9.17
N VAL A 59 3.53 -2.79 -9.80
CA VAL A 59 4.67 -3.62 -9.42
C VAL A 59 5.96 -2.80 -9.54
N ALA A 60 6.18 -2.14 -10.68
CA ALA A 60 7.37 -1.32 -10.91
C ALA A 60 7.49 -0.19 -9.87
N LEU A 61 6.39 0.51 -9.56
CA LEU A 61 6.38 1.60 -8.59
C LEU A 61 6.73 1.11 -7.17
N HIS A 62 6.18 -0.02 -6.73
CA HIS A 62 6.48 -0.57 -5.41
C HIS A 62 7.89 -1.18 -5.34
N THR A 63 8.40 -1.73 -6.44
CA THR A 63 9.81 -2.14 -6.51
C THR A 63 10.72 -0.92 -6.44
N ALA A 64 10.40 0.16 -7.18
CA ALA A 64 11.15 1.40 -7.16
C ALA A 64 11.13 2.07 -5.77
N LEU A 65 10.02 1.97 -5.03
CA LEU A 65 9.95 2.40 -3.63
C LEU A 65 11.01 1.69 -2.77
N LEU A 66 11.04 0.36 -2.80
CA LEU A 66 11.99 -0.41 -1.98
C LEU A 66 13.44 -0.14 -2.38
N VAL A 67 13.71 -0.02 -3.68
CA VAL A 67 15.04 0.38 -4.18
C VAL A 67 15.39 1.79 -3.71
N GLY A 68 14.47 2.75 -3.80
CA GLY A 68 14.67 4.13 -3.36
C GLY A 68 14.93 4.24 -1.85
N CYS A 69 14.20 3.47 -1.03
CA CYS A 69 14.43 3.37 0.41
C CYS A 69 15.86 2.95 0.74
N VAL A 70 16.51 2.13 -0.09
CA VAL A 70 17.91 1.73 0.12
C VAL A 70 18.86 2.74 -0.53
N ALA A 71 18.60 3.09 -1.79
CA ALA A 71 19.50 3.89 -2.60
C ALA A 71 19.61 5.33 -2.11
N GLU A 72 18.50 6.01 -1.80
CA GLU A 72 18.55 7.43 -1.41
C GLU A 72 19.33 7.65 -0.11
N PRO A 73 19.11 6.89 0.99
CA PRO A 73 19.89 7.06 2.21
C PRO A 73 21.38 6.78 2.03
N LEU A 74 21.74 5.77 1.23
CA LEU A 74 23.13 5.40 0.99
C LEU A 74 23.85 6.36 0.05
N LEU A 75 23.17 6.90 -0.97
CA LEU A 75 23.78 7.75 -1.99
C LEU A 75 23.78 9.24 -1.62
N ALA A 76 22.86 9.66 -0.75
CA ALA A 76 22.70 11.06 -0.34
C ALA A 76 22.97 11.29 1.16
N ASP A 77 23.63 10.32 1.81
CA ASP A 77 24.02 10.35 3.23
C ASP A 77 22.88 10.84 4.16
N ARG A 78 21.67 10.32 3.92
CA ARG A 78 20.48 10.78 4.65
C ARG A 78 20.61 10.44 6.14
N PRO A 79 20.39 11.38 7.07
CA PRO A 79 20.48 11.10 8.49
C PRO A 79 19.23 10.36 8.99
N PHE A 80 19.38 9.60 10.07
CA PHE A 80 18.25 9.18 10.89
C PHE A 80 17.88 10.31 11.86
N LEU A 81 16.63 10.79 11.78
CA LEU A 81 16.11 11.80 12.72
C LEU A 81 15.14 11.11 13.68
N PRO A 82 15.46 10.92 14.97
CA PRO A 82 14.69 10.05 15.85
C PRO A 82 13.19 10.35 15.91
N ALA A 83 12.80 11.61 16.05
CA ALA A 83 11.38 11.98 16.10
C ALA A 83 10.63 11.57 14.82
N LEU A 84 11.15 11.94 13.65
CA LEU A 84 10.55 11.56 12.37
C LEU A 84 10.61 10.04 12.14
N GLY A 85 11.76 9.43 12.40
CA GLY A 85 12.02 8.03 12.12
C GLY A 85 11.13 7.10 12.94
N TRP A 86 10.98 7.36 14.24
CA TRP A 86 10.10 6.57 15.11
C TRP A 86 8.62 6.81 14.79
N THR A 87 8.21 8.03 14.49
CA THR A 87 6.83 8.31 14.04
C THR A 87 6.53 7.61 12.71
N ALA A 88 7.43 7.68 11.74
CA ALA A 88 7.30 7.02 10.46
C ALA A 88 7.25 5.49 10.63
N LEU A 89 8.09 4.91 11.50
CA LEU A 89 8.05 3.47 11.79
C LEU A 89 6.72 3.04 12.40
N ALA A 90 6.18 3.83 13.34
CA ALA A 90 4.87 3.55 13.92
C ALA A 90 3.77 3.55 12.85
N LEU A 91 3.82 4.49 11.90
CA LEU A 91 2.90 4.54 10.76
C LEU A 91 3.06 3.34 9.83
N VAL A 92 4.29 2.89 9.55
CA VAL A 92 4.56 1.66 8.80
C VAL A 92 3.90 0.48 9.51
N ILE A 93 4.17 0.27 10.80
CA ILE A 93 3.59 -0.84 11.57
C ILE A 93 2.05 -0.79 11.56
N ALA A 94 1.46 0.38 11.73
CA ALA A 94 0.00 0.57 11.66
C ALA A 94 -0.54 0.22 10.25
N ALA A 95 0.14 0.64 9.18
CA ALA A 95 -0.22 0.30 7.82
C ALA A 95 -0.17 -1.21 7.57
N GLN A 96 0.87 -1.91 8.07
CA GLN A 96 0.97 -3.37 7.99
C GLN A 96 -0.18 -4.05 8.73
N GLY A 97 -0.49 -3.60 9.95
CA GLY A 97 -1.62 -4.09 10.73
C GLY A 97 -2.94 -3.95 9.98
N LEU A 98 -3.20 -2.77 9.41
CA LEU A 98 -4.40 -2.52 8.60
C LEU A 98 -4.45 -3.40 7.35
N ARG A 99 -3.32 -3.58 6.66
CA ARG A 99 -3.21 -4.39 5.46
C ARG A 99 -3.54 -5.86 5.75
N TRP A 100 -2.94 -6.44 6.78
CA TRP A 100 -3.24 -7.83 7.15
C TRP A 100 -4.64 -8.02 7.69
N TRP A 101 -5.22 -7.01 8.36
CA TRP A 101 -6.64 -7.03 8.71
C TRP A 101 -7.53 -7.04 7.46
N CYS A 102 -7.17 -6.27 6.42
CA CYS A 102 -7.86 -6.30 5.12
C CYS A 102 -7.75 -7.66 4.43
N ILE A 103 -6.54 -8.25 4.40
CA ILE A 103 -6.28 -9.58 3.82
C ILE A 103 -7.10 -10.64 4.53
N ALA A 104 -7.07 -10.66 5.87
CA ALA A 104 -7.83 -11.61 6.67
C ALA A 104 -9.34 -11.47 6.47
N THR A 105 -9.84 -10.24 6.42
CA THR A 105 -11.28 -9.94 6.27
C THR A 105 -11.82 -10.35 4.90
N LEU A 106 -11.09 -10.08 3.82
CA LEU A 106 -11.48 -10.51 2.47
C LEU A 106 -11.20 -12.00 2.22
N GLY A 107 -10.25 -12.59 2.94
CA GLY A 107 -9.84 -13.98 2.79
C GLY A 107 -9.44 -14.30 1.36
N ARG A 108 -10.09 -15.30 0.76
CA ARG A 108 -9.80 -15.75 -0.62
C ARG A 108 -10.16 -14.72 -1.70
N ARG A 109 -10.94 -13.69 -1.36
CA ARG A 109 -11.31 -12.61 -2.28
C ARG A 109 -10.23 -11.54 -2.38
N TRP A 110 -9.29 -11.47 -1.43
CA TRP A 110 -8.21 -10.50 -1.47
C TRP A 110 -7.28 -10.77 -2.65
N ASN A 111 -6.93 -9.73 -3.40
CA ASN A 111 -6.01 -9.85 -4.51
C ASN A 111 -5.29 -8.54 -4.82
N THR A 112 -4.06 -8.63 -5.33
CA THR A 112 -3.35 -7.48 -5.87
C THR A 112 -3.85 -7.09 -7.27
N ARG A 113 -4.69 -7.88 -7.92
CA ARG A 113 -5.39 -7.58 -9.18
C ARG A 113 -6.87 -7.31 -8.93
N VAL A 114 -7.52 -6.56 -9.82
CA VAL A 114 -8.96 -6.33 -9.74
C VAL A 114 -9.67 -7.53 -10.35
N LEU A 115 -10.09 -8.48 -9.51
CA LEU A 115 -10.82 -9.68 -9.90
C LEU A 115 -12.19 -9.67 -9.24
N VAL A 116 -13.25 -9.72 -10.04
CA VAL A 116 -14.63 -9.74 -9.54
C VAL A 116 -15.27 -11.07 -9.89
N VAL A 117 -15.70 -11.80 -8.85
CA VAL A 117 -16.46 -13.05 -9.00
C VAL A 117 -17.95 -12.68 -9.10
N PRO A 118 -18.64 -12.97 -10.22
CA PRO A 118 -20.05 -12.65 -10.37
C PRO A 118 -20.91 -13.30 -9.27
N GLY A 119 -21.90 -12.56 -8.77
CA GLY A 119 -22.86 -13.06 -7.78
C GLY A 119 -22.35 -13.18 -6.34
N LEU A 120 -21.07 -12.88 -6.05
CA LEU A 120 -20.61 -12.78 -4.65
C LEU A 120 -20.97 -11.42 -4.05
N PRO A 121 -21.54 -11.37 -2.83
CA PRO A 121 -21.82 -10.11 -2.15
C PRO A 121 -20.53 -9.41 -1.74
N LEU A 122 -20.57 -8.09 -1.61
CA LEU A 122 -19.48 -7.29 -1.07
C LEU A 122 -19.18 -7.68 0.39
N VAL A 123 -17.93 -7.54 0.78
CA VAL A 123 -17.52 -7.72 2.18
C VAL A 123 -17.67 -6.38 2.90
N ALA A 124 -18.57 -6.34 3.89
CA ALA A 124 -18.80 -5.18 4.75
C ALA A 124 -18.45 -5.51 6.22
N ALA A 125 -17.38 -6.28 6.44
CA ALA A 125 -16.88 -6.65 7.77
C ALA A 125 -15.50 -6.03 8.03
N GLY A 126 -15.01 -6.11 9.26
CA GLY A 126 -13.67 -5.62 9.61
C GLY A 126 -13.47 -4.14 9.24
N PRO A 127 -12.34 -3.76 8.61
CA PRO A 127 -12.07 -2.37 8.27
C PRO A 127 -12.98 -1.86 7.14
N TYR A 128 -13.60 -2.75 6.37
CA TYR A 128 -14.53 -2.41 5.28
C TYR A 128 -15.89 -1.88 5.79
N ARG A 129 -16.14 -1.91 7.11
CA ARG A 129 -17.28 -1.22 7.74
C ARG A 129 -17.08 0.29 7.82
N LEU A 130 -15.83 0.74 7.81
CA LEU A 130 -15.46 2.12 8.04
C LEU A 130 -15.11 2.83 6.74
N LEU A 131 -14.43 2.11 5.83
CA LEU A 131 -13.91 2.64 4.57
C LEU A 131 -14.19 1.65 3.45
N ARG A 132 -14.34 2.16 2.22
CA ARG A 132 -14.55 1.31 1.04
C ARG A 132 -13.25 0.60 0.62
N HIS A 133 -12.11 1.31 0.73
CA HIS A 133 -10.79 0.76 0.39
C HIS A 133 -9.73 0.96 1.49
N PRO A 134 -9.93 0.36 2.67
CA PRO A 134 -8.96 0.46 3.77
C PRO A 134 -7.57 -0.07 3.38
N ASN A 135 -7.48 -1.04 2.46
CA ASN A 135 -6.20 -1.54 1.97
C ASN A 135 -5.39 -0.46 1.21
N TYR A 136 -6.05 0.45 0.48
CA TYR A 136 -5.34 1.54 -0.20
C TYR A 136 -4.86 2.62 0.75
N VAL A 137 -5.54 2.82 1.88
CA VAL A 137 -5.02 3.66 2.97
C VAL A 137 -3.70 3.10 3.49
N ALA A 138 -3.64 1.78 3.73
CA ALA A 138 -2.38 1.12 4.13
C ALA A 138 -1.25 1.35 3.10
N VAL A 139 -1.55 1.20 1.80
CA VAL A 139 -0.57 1.43 0.72
C VAL A 139 -0.05 2.88 0.73
N VAL A 140 -0.94 3.87 0.85
CA VAL A 140 -0.55 5.29 0.86
C VAL A 140 0.29 5.63 2.08
N VAL A 141 -0.15 5.20 3.27
CA VAL A 141 0.56 5.48 4.54
C VAL A 141 1.93 4.83 4.53
N GLU A 142 2.03 3.54 4.18
CA GLU A 142 3.32 2.84 4.11
C GLU A 142 4.25 3.48 3.08
N GLY A 143 3.75 3.77 1.88
CA GLY A 143 4.59 4.32 0.82
C GLY A 143 5.16 5.70 1.14
N ALA A 144 4.43 6.52 1.89
CA ALA A 144 4.93 7.79 2.39
C ALA A 144 5.86 7.61 3.60
N ALA A 145 5.52 6.72 4.54
CA ALA A 145 6.22 6.60 5.80
C ALA A 145 7.51 5.78 5.70
N LEU A 146 7.54 4.70 4.92
CA LEU A 146 8.67 3.77 4.85
C LEU A 146 10.00 4.46 4.44
N PRO A 147 10.05 5.35 3.44
CA PRO A 147 11.26 6.09 3.13
C PRO A 147 11.62 7.11 4.23
N LEU A 148 10.61 7.72 4.86
CA LEU A 148 10.83 8.74 5.89
C LEU A 148 11.40 8.20 7.20
N VAL A 149 11.36 6.88 7.44
CA VAL A 149 12.07 6.25 8.56
C VAL A 149 13.55 6.65 8.56
N HIS A 150 14.17 6.81 7.38
CA HIS A 150 15.55 7.27 7.23
C HIS A 150 15.67 8.55 6.39
N THR A 151 14.68 9.45 6.51
CA THR A 151 14.61 10.76 5.85
C THR A 151 14.74 10.76 4.32
N ALA A 152 14.43 9.66 3.64
CA ALA A 152 14.41 9.57 2.18
C ALA A 152 13.18 10.30 1.57
N TRP A 153 13.15 11.62 1.72
CA TRP A 153 12.00 12.46 1.37
C TRP A 153 11.79 12.57 -0.14
N VAL A 154 12.82 12.39 -0.97
CA VAL A 154 12.64 12.38 -2.43
C VAL A 154 11.88 11.13 -2.85
N THR A 155 12.28 9.96 -2.33
CA THR A 155 11.60 8.68 -2.55
C THR A 155 10.17 8.74 -2.03
N ALA A 156 9.94 9.27 -0.82
CA ALA A 156 8.60 9.45 -0.28
C ALA A 156 7.73 10.33 -1.20
N ALA A 157 8.20 11.53 -1.57
CA ALA A 157 7.43 12.46 -2.39
C ALA A 157 7.14 11.89 -3.78
N ALA A 158 8.15 11.32 -4.45
CA ALA A 158 8.01 10.72 -5.77
C ALA A 158 7.04 9.53 -5.75
N PHE A 159 7.19 8.62 -4.78
CA PHE A 159 6.27 7.51 -4.63
C PHE A 159 4.85 8.00 -4.35
N THR A 160 4.65 8.89 -3.38
CA THR A 160 3.33 9.39 -3.02
C THR A 160 2.63 10.01 -4.22
N LEU A 161 3.29 10.88 -4.98
CA LEU A 161 2.70 11.52 -6.15
C LEU A 161 2.29 10.49 -7.22
N LEU A 162 3.22 9.60 -7.60
CA LEU A 162 2.95 8.58 -8.62
C LEU A 162 1.89 7.57 -8.16
N ASN A 163 1.92 7.20 -6.88
CA ASN A 163 0.99 6.26 -6.29
C ASN A 163 -0.42 6.83 -6.21
N LEU A 164 -0.59 8.13 -5.90
CA LEU A 164 -1.91 8.77 -5.92
C LEU A 164 -2.54 8.76 -7.31
N LEU A 165 -1.76 9.05 -8.37
CA LEU A 165 -2.24 8.97 -9.75
C LEU A 165 -2.66 7.54 -10.13
N LEU A 166 -1.81 6.57 -9.79
CA LEU A 166 -2.03 5.16 -10.13
C LEU A 166 -3.19 4.55 -9.34
N LEU A 167 -3.29 4.85 -8.04
CA LEU A 167 -4.42 4.44 -7.21
C LEU A 167 -5.71 5.10 -7.67
N GLY A 168 -5.70 6.34 -8.14
CA GLY A 168 -6.89 6.98 -8.72
C GLY A 168 -7.44 6.19 -9.91
N VAL A 169 -6.58 5.72 -10.82
CA VAL A 169 -6.99 4.85 -11.94
C VAL A 169 -7.52 3.51 -11.42
N ARG A 170 -6.85 2.95 -10.41
CA ARG A 170 -7.21 1.65 -9.86
C ARG A 170 -8.53 1.64 -9.11
N VAL A 171 -8.75 2.62 -8.24
CA VAL A 171 -9.99 2.78 -7.48
C VAL A 171 -11.17 2.91 -8.45
N ARG A 172 -11.08 3.80 -9.45
CA ARG A 172 -12.14 3.93 -10.46
C ARG A 172 -12.44 2.61 -11.17
N CYS A 173 -11.39 1.90 -11.61
CA CYS A 173 -11.54 0.60 -12.25
C CYS A 173 -12.22 -0.45 -11.34
N GLU A 174 -11.90 -0.47 -10.05
CA GLU A 174 -12.49 -1.39 -9.08
C GLU A 174 -13.95 -1.02 -8.78
N GLU A 175 -14.23 0.26 -8.55
CA GLU A 175 -15.57 0.79 -8.34
C GLU A 175 -16.50 0.46 -9.51
N ASP A 176 -16.05 0.69 -10.74
CA ASP A 176 -16.80 0.39 -11.95
C ASP A 176 -17.05 -1.12 -12.05
N ALA A 177 -16.02 -1.95 -11.80
CA ALA A 177 -16.15 -3.41 -11.86
C ALA A 177 -17.14 -3.96 -10.82
N LEU A 178 -17.13 -3.41 -9.60
CA LEU A 178 -18.04 -3.80 -8.53
C LEU A 178 -19.48 -3.34 -8.81
N ALA A 179 -19.66 -2.13 -9.37
CA ALA A 179 -20.96 -1.61 -9.75
C ALA A 179 -21.66 -2.46 -10.82
N HIS A 180 -20.89 -3.02 -11.77
CA HIS A 180 -21.42 -3.93 -12.79
C HIS A 180 -21.79 -5.31 -12.23
N ALA A 181 -21.05 -5.81 -11.23
CA ALA A 181 -21.21 -7.16 -10.71
C ALA A 181 -22.23 -7.29 -9.57
N ALA A 182 -22.52 -6.19 -8.86
CA ALA A 182 -23.46 -6.16 -7.76
C ALA A 182 -24.42 -4.96 -7.94
N PRO A 183 -25.66 -5.15 -8.41
CA PRO A 183 -26.64 -4.06 -8.55
C PRO A 183 -26.91 -3.29 -7.24
N VAL A 184 -26.62 -3.91 -6.08
CA VAL A 184 -26.74 -3.35 -4.72
C VAL A 184 -25.57 -2.41 -4.34
N TYR A 185 -24.54 -2.27 -5.19
CA TYR A 185 -23.37 -1.43 -4.93
C TYR A 185 -23.73 0.05 -4.70
N ARG A 186 -24.79 0.54 -5.36
CA ARG A 186 -25.21 1.94 -5.33
C ARG A 186 -25.91 2.38 -4.03
N SER A 187 -26.37 1.46 -3.19
CA SER A 187 -27.26 1.77 -2.05
C SER A 187 -26.61 1.65 -0.67
N ALA A 188 -25.34 1.26 -0.57
CA ALA A 188 -24.72 0.92 0.73
C ALA A 188 -23.97 2.05 1.45
N VAL A 189 -23.79 3.24 0.86
CA VAL A 189 -23.23 4.43 1.54
C VAL A 189 -23.86 5.69 0.92
N PRO A 190 -24.35 6.68 1.70
CA PRO A 190 -24.94 7.89 1.15
C PRO A 190 -23.92 8.66 0.30
N ALA A 191 -24.40 9.19 -0.83
CA ALA A 191 -23.65 10.14 -1.64
C ALA A 191 -23.13 11.26 -0.74
N GLU A 192 -21.84 11.60 -0.88
CA GLU A 192 -21.36 12.89 -0.40
C GLU A 192 -22.33 13.96 -0.93
N GLY A 193 -22.87 14.75 0.00
CA GLY A 193 -23.99 15.64 -0.25
C GLY A 193 -23.76 16.58 -1.43
N PRO A 194 -24.83 17.12 -2.04
CA PRO A 194 -24.72 17.94 -3.23
C PRO A 194 -23.78 19.12 -2.95
N ALA A 195 -22.82 19.32 -3.85
CA ALA A 195 -22.10 20.57 -3.97
C ALA A 195 -23.12 21.72 -3.99
N ARG A 196 -23.08 22.54 -2.96
CA ARG A 196 -23.69 23.87 -2.96
C ARG A 196 -22.63 24.87 -3.34
#